data_AF-A0A8S4R6S6-F1
#
_entry.id   AF-A0A8S4R6S6-F1
#
_cell.length_a   1.000
_cell.length_b   1.000
_cell.length_c   1.000
_cell.angle_alpha   90.00
_cell.angle_beta   90.00
_cell.angle_gamma   90.00
#
_symmetry.space_group_name_H-M   'P 1'
#
loop_
_entity.id
_entity.type
_entity.pdbx_description
1 polymer ?
#
loop_
_entity_poly.entity_id
_entity_poly.type
_entity_poly.pdbx_seq_one_letter_code
_entity_poly.pdbx_strand_id
1 'polypeptide(L)' 'MTSGITDRPRCRACMEADETPTTVLLRCTGVAEQRAPYLGSPTSLPEALGDLGGLLSFWSELGWLE' A
#
# COMPACT_ATOMS: atom_id res chain seq x y z
N MET A 1 13.36 -25.31 -19.25
CA MET A 1 13.42 -23.84 -19.15
C MET A 1 12.73 -23.47 -17.85
N THR A 2 13.50 -23.18 -16.81
CA THR A 2 12.97 -22.67 -15.54
C THR A 2 12.53 -21.23 -15.78
N SER A 3 11.25 -21.04 -16.13
CA SER A 3 10.62 -19.73 -16.05
C SER A 3 10.73 -19.29 -14.61
N GLY A 4 11.69 -18.41 -14.33
CA GLY A 4 11.87 -17.80 -13.02
C GLY A 4 10.60 -17.03 -12.69
N ILE A 5 9.70 -17.67 -11.96
CA ILE A 5 8.59 -17.00 -11.30
C ILE A 5 9.27 -15.97 -10.41
N THR A 6 9.24 -14.70 -10.84
CA THR A 6 9.61 -13.62 -9.94
C THR A 6 8.42 -13.54 -8.99
N ASP A 7 8.44 -14.37 -7.96
CA ASP A 7 7.39 -14.50 -6.95
C ASP A 7 7.47 -13.27 -6.03
N ARG A 8 7.28 -12.08 -6.62
CA ARG A 8 7.11 -10.89 -5.82
C ARG A 8 5.77 -11.05 -5.12
N PRO A 9 5.71 -10.81 -3.80
CA PRO A 9 4.44 -10.85 -3.12
C PRO A 9 3.50 -9.88 -3.82
N ARG A 10 2.30 -10.36 -4.14
CA ARG A 10 1.25 -9.48 -4.62
C ARG A 10 0.77 -8.63 -3.46
N CYS A 11 0.36 -7.40 -3.74
CA CYS A 11 -0.22 -6.52 -2.74
C CYS A 11 -1.38 -7.24 -2.04
N ARG A 12 -1.29 -7.40 -0.71
CA ARG A 12 -2.24 -8.19 0.08
C ARG A 12 -3.67 -7.64 0.03
N ALA A 13 -3.84 -6.34 -0.24
CA ALA A 13 -5.14 -5.69 -0.31
C ALA A 13 -5.85 -5.84 -1.67
N CYS A 14 -5.12 -5.75 -2.80
CA CYS A 14 -5.76 -5.85 -4.13
C CYS A 14 -5.47 -7.15 -4.87
N MET A 15 -4.42 -7.90 -4.50
CA MET A 15 -3.99 -9.15 -5.15
C MET A 15 -3.73 -9.06 -6.67
N GLU A 16 -3.66 -7.85 -7.21
CA GLU A 16 -3.61 -7.54 -8.64
C GLU A 16 -2.22 -7.16 -9.13
N ALA A 17 -1.39 -6.57 -8.27
CA ALA A 17 -0.09 -6.01 -8.64
C ALA A 17 0.99 -6.37 -7.61
N ASP A 18 2.25 -6.27 -8.05
CA ASP A 18 3.41 -6.44 -7.18
C ASP A 18 3.34 -5.47 -5.99
N GLU A 19 3.62 -6.00 -4.79
CA GLU A 19 3.68 -5.24 -3.55
C GLU A 19 4.90 -4.33 -3.55
N THR A 20 4.69 -3.10 -4.04
CA THR A 20 5.66 -2.00 -3.92
C THR A 20 5.02 -0.87 -3.12
N PRO A 21 5.80 -0.05 -2.39
CA PRO A 21 5.25 1.10 -1.66
C PRO A 21 4.42 2.01 -2.57
N THR A 22 4.87 2.25 -3.80
CA THR A 22 4.13 3.02 -4.81
C THR A 22 2.81 2.38 -5.19
N THR A 23 2.80 1.06 -5.42
CA THR A 23 1.57 0.31 -5.73
C THR A 23 0.59 0.40 -4.57
N VAL A 24 1.04 0.05 -3.37
CA VAL A 24 0.23 -0.02 -2.16
C VAL A 24 -0.37 1.36 -1.84
N LEU A 25 0.43 2.42 -1.88
CA LEU A 25 -0.01 3.75 -1.45
C LEU A 25 -0.82 4.52 -2.49
N LEU A 26 -0.59 4.29 -3.78
CA LEU A 26 -1.17 5.12 -4.85
C LEU A 26 -2.07 4.37 -5.84
N ARG A 27 -1.93 3.05 -5.96
CA ARG A 27 -2.59 2.26 -7.02
C ARG A 27 -3.50 1.17 -6.50
N CYS A 28 -3.31 0.73 -5.26
CA CYS A 28 -4.15 -0.27 -4.64
C CYS A 28 -5.48 0.35 -4.22
N THR A 29 -6.57 -0.05 -4.90
CA THR A 29 -7.94 0.40 -4.59
C THR A 29 -8.35 0.05 -3.17
N GLY A 30 -8.06 -1.18 -2.72
CA GLY A 30 -8.39 -1.62 -1.35
C GLY A 30 -7.71 -0.78 -0.26
N VAL A 31 -6.46 -0.39 -0.47
CA VAL A 31 -5.75 0.54 0.45
C VAL A 31 -6.31 1.94 0.32
N ALA A 32 -6.58 2.42 -0.90
CA ALA A 32 -7.11 3.75 -1.13
C ALA A 32 -8.47 3.95 -0.43
N GLU A 33 -9.37 2.98 -0.51
CA GLU A 33 -10.68 3.01 0.16
C GLU A 33 -10.55 3.03 1.69
N GLN A 34 -9.66 2.22 2.24
CA GLN A 34 -9.43 2.16 3.69
C GLN A 34 -8.73 3.43 4.20
N ARG A 35 -7.79 3.97 3.43
CA ARG A 35 -6.96 5.12 3.82
C ARG A 35 -7.68 6.45 3.65
N ALA A 36 -8.54 6.59 2.63
CA ALA A 36 -9.27 7.82 2.33
C ALA A 36 -9.97 8.48 3.54
N PRO A 37 -10.70 7.76 4.41
CA PRO A 37 -11.36 8.38 5.57
C PRO A 37 -10.40 8.86 6.67
N TYR A 38 -9.17 8.34 6.74
CA TYR A 38 -8.22 8.68 7.81
C TYR A 38 -7.12 9.65 7.35
N LEU A 39 -6.57 9.44 6.16
CA LEU A 39 -5.38 10.13 5.64
C LEU A 39 -5.59 10.72 4.22
N GLY A 40 -6.83 10.71 3.72
CA GLY A 40 -7.17 11.23 2.39
C GLY A 40 -6.66 10.37 1.22
N SER A 41 -6.76 10.89 0.01
CA SER A 41 -6.39 10.20 -1.24
C SER A 41 -5.26 10.95 -1.97
N PRO A 42 -4.00 10.56 -1.77
CA PRO A 42 -2.83 11.23 -2.28
C PRO A 42 -2.69 10.90 -3.76
N THR A 43 -2.19 11.87 -4.48
CA THR A 43 -1.93 11.77 -5.91
C THR A 43 -0.45 11.48 -6.19
N SER A 44 0.39 11.57 -5.16
CA SER A 44 1.84 11.39 -5.27
C SER A 44 2.44 10.70 -4.04
N LEU A 45 3.60 10.08 -4.22
CA LEU A 45 4.35 9.42 -3.14
C LEU A 45 4.76 10.39 -2.02
N PRO A 46 5.27 11.60 -2.33
CA PRO A 46 5.58 12.59 -1.29
C PRO A 46 4.35 12.97 -0.45
N GLU A 47 3.18 13.11 -1.08
CA GLU A 47 1.93 13.39 -0.37
C GLU A 47 1.50 12.22 0.52
N ALA A 48 1.62 10.98 0.02
CA ALA A 48 1.32 9.78 0.80
C ALA A 48 2.23 9.60 2.02
N LEU A 49 3.47 10.09 1.93
CA LEU A 49 4.49 10.05 2.99
C LEU A 49 4.57 11.35 3.81
N GLY A 50 3.73 12.34 3.54
CA GLY A 50 3.79 13.65 4.20
C GLY A 50 3.42 13.61 5.69
N ASP A 51 2.57 12.66 6.07
CA ASP A 51 2.23 12.34 7.46
C ASP A 51 2.66 10.90 7.79
N LEU A 52 3.95 10.71 8.07
CA LEU A 52 4.50 9.41 8.42
C LEU A 52 3.90 8.87 9.73
N GLY A 53 3.55 9.73 10.69
CA GLY A 53 2.99 9.30 11.98
C GLY A 53 1.60 8.71 11.81
N GLY A 54 0.73 9.42 11.08
CA GLY A 54 -0.60 8.94 10.72
C GLY A 54 -0.53 7.67 9.85
N LEU A 55 0.41 7.63 8.90
CA LEU A 55 0.61 6.46 8.04
C LEU A 55 1.02 5.21 8.83
N LEU A 56 2.00 5.31 9.73
CA LEU A 56 2.42 4.19 10.57
C LEU A 56 1.29 3.73 11.49
N SER A 57 0.55 4.66 12.09
CA SER A 57 -0.60 4.34 12.93
C SER A 57 -1.67 3.59 12.15
N PHE A 58 -2.01 4.06 10.93
CA PHE A 58 -2.96 3.40 10.04
C PHE A 58 -2.55 1.97 9.71
N TRP A 59 -1.28 1.73 9.35
CA TRP A 59 -0.82 0.38 9.04
C TRP A 59 -0.76 -0.55 10.26
N SER A 60 -0.46 0.00 11.44
CA SER A 60 -0.54 -0.74 12.71
C SER A 60 -1.97 -1.19 12.99
N GLU A 61 -2.97 -0.31 12.85
CA GLU A 61 -4.39 -0.63 13.06
C GLU A 61 -4.91 -1.69 12.09
N LEU A 62 -4.37 -1.73 10.86
CA LEU A 62 -4.69 -2.78 9.90
C LEU A 62 -3.97 -4.11 10.17
N GLY A 63 -3.04 -4.16 11.13
CA GLY A 63 -2.20 -5.33 11.40
C GLY A 63 -1.17 -5.61 10.30
N TRP A 64 -0.75 -4.56 9.57
CA TRP A 64 0.24 -4.66 8.48
C TRP A 64 1.67 -4.37 8.95
N LEU A 65 1.80 -3.66 10.08
CA LEU A 65 3.05 -3.54 10.82
C LEU A 65 2.97 -4.47 12.02
N GLU A 66 3.77 -5.55 12.00
CA GLU A 66 4.04 -6.40 13.17
C GLU A 66 5.16 -5.80 14.03
#